data_AF-A0ABD2Q4T1-F1
#
_entry.id   AF-A0ABD2Q4T1-F1
#
_cell.length_a   1.000
_cell.length_b   1.000
_cell.length_c   1.000
_cell.angle_alpha   90.00
_cell.angle_beta   90.00
_cell.angle_gamma   90.00
#
_symmetry.space_group_name_H-M   'P 1'
#
loop_
_entity.id
_entity.type
_entity.pdbx_description
1 polymer ?
#
loop_
_entity_poly.entity_id
_entity_poly.type
_entity_poly.pdbx_seq_one_letter_code
_entity_poly.pdbx_strand_id
1 'polypeptide(L)'
;MAYLGREYWYDWVNYSELIFNGLSFSYGTLRFYGLVYAKTIEIGAFVLFLAWMSLLMQSLRVSFLGIYLVMFMQVLKTVTQCLAVFSVIFIEFGLPMYVLYRVPDSKLLNVTDMEEMAKCFPYYSNFKQNSDNQTTSMGLRSFNNPFHAIFRIVFFMMGEYDSNETIFSPLEDSDPKTMQFPIMTILLIIILLLTVQVVLVNLLIGLAVGDIGAVRKTASIQLIGQQVAWLDGLEPKFPRWMYDRIYTAKYTETRKPIRKQQQSANQNYSSDVSS
;
A
#
# COMPACT_ATOMS: atom_id res chain seq x y z
N MET A 1 -20.59 33.85 4.42
CA MET A 1 -19.65 33.02 5.23
C MET A 1 -20.23 31.68 5.70
N ALA A 2 -21.52 31.36 5.50
CA ALA A 2 -22.12 30.09 5.98
C ALA A 2 -22.17 28.93 4.95
N TYR A 3 -21.75 29.15 3.71
CA TYR A 3 -21.87 28.15 2.63
C TYR A 3 -20.78 27.05 2.64
N LEU A 4 -19.74 27.17 3.48
CA LEU A 4 -18.60 26.23 3.54
C LEU A 4 -18.78 25.06 4.52
N GLY A 5 -19.80 25.10 5.41
CA GLY A 5 -19.84 24.19 6.56
C GLY A 5 -20.06 22.72 6.22
N ARG A 6 -20.78 22.41 5.13
CA ARG A 6 -21.11 21.03 4.75
C ARG A 6 -20.16 20.47 3.68
N GLU A 7 -19.68 21.31 2.78
CA GLU A 7 -18.70 20.93 1.75
C GLU A 7 -17.33 20.60 2.36
N TYR A 8 -16.97 21.22 3.49
CA TYR A 8 -15.74 20.92 4.22
C TYR A 8 -15.56 19.41 4.50
N TRP A 9 -16.65 18.71 4.82
CA TRP A 9 -16.66 17.29 5.16
C TRP A 9 -16.67 16.35 3.95
N TYR A 10 -16.57 16.83 2.71
CA TYR A 10 -16.44 15.96 1.54
C TYR A 10 -15.00 15.84 1.03
N ASP A 11 -14.13 16.78 1.40
CA ASP A 11 -12.74 16.78 0.98
C ASP A 11 -11.87 15.92 1.91
N TRP A 12 -11.21 14.91 1.32
CA TRP A 12 -10.26 14.05 2.03
C TRP A 12 -9.11 14.82 2.68
N VAL A 13 -8.66 15.91 2.04
CA VAL A 13 -7.59 16.76 2.56
C VAL A 13 -7.99 17.39 3.89
N ASN A 14 -9.21 17.90 3.99
CA ASN A 14 -9.72 18.54 5.21
C ASN A 14 -9.81 17.53 6.37
N TYR A 15 -10.25 16.30 6.09
CA TYR A 15 -10.22 15.22 7.08
C TYR A 15 -8.80 14.91 7.56
N SER A 16 -7.83 14.81 6.65
CA SER A 16 -6.44 14.52 7.01
C SER A 16 -5.82 15.63 7.87
N GLU A 17 -6.14 16.90 7.58
CA GLU A 17 -5.71 18.05 8.38
C GLU A 17 -6.37 18.06 9.76
N LEU A 18 -7.67 17.74 9.85
CA LEU A 18 -8.38 17.66 11.13
C LEU A 18 -7.79 16.57 12.04
N ILE A 19 -7.52 15.39 11.48
CA ILE A 19 -6.92 14.26 12.21
C ILE A 19 -5.53 14.65 12.71
N PHE A 20 -4.69 15.22 11.84
CA PHE A 20 -3.35 15.67 12.21
C PHE A 20 -3.39 16.74 13.32
N ASN A 21 -4.22 17.77 13.18
CA ASN A 21 -4.33 18.85 14.17
C ASN A 21 -4.87 18.33 15.50
N GLY A 22 -5.87 17.44 15.48
CA GLY A 22 -6.41 16.81 16.69
C GLY A 22 -5.38 15.97 17.44
N LEU A 23 -4.63 15.13 16.72
CA LEU A 23 -3.58 14.30 17.31
C LEU A 23 -2.40 15.15 17.80
N SER A 24 -1.99 16.16 17.05
CA SER A 24 -0.94 17.11 17.45
C SER A 24 -1.31 17.86 18.74
N PHE A 25 -2.55 18.35 18.83
CA PHE A 25 -3.06 19.01 20.03
C PHE A 25 -3.13 18.05 21.23
N SER A 26 -3.61 16.82 21.01
CA SER A 26 -3.63 15.79 22.06
C SER A 26 -2.23 15.48 22.57
N TYR A 27 -1.25 15.32 21.69
CA TYR A 27 0.14 15.08 22.06
C TYR A 27 0.75 16.26 22.85
N GLY A 28 0.48 17.50 22.39
CA GLY A 28 0.92 18.72 23.06
C GLY A 28 0.35 18.86 24.48
N THR A 29 -0.96 18.59 24.66
CA THR A 29 -1.61 18.65 25.98
C THR A 29 -1.11 17.55 26.91
N LEU A 30 -0.98 16.30 26.44
CA LEU A 30 -0.41 15.20 27.24
C LEU A 30 1.00 15.52 27.74
N ARG A 31 1.82 16.14 26.89
CA ARG A 31 3.18 16.56 27.26
C ARG A 31 3.18 17.76 28.22
N PHE A 32 2.24 18.68 28.07
CA PHE A 32 2.08 19.82 28.98
C PHE A 32 1.71 19.38 30.41
N TYR A 33 0.86 18.35 30.55
CA TYR A 33 0.52 17.76 31.84
C TYR A 33 1.60 16.82 32.42
N GLY A 34 2.76 16.68 31.76
CA GLY A 34 3.88 15.86 32.24
C GLY A 34 3.67 14.35 32.15
N LEU A 35 2.67 13.88 31.39
CA LEU A 35 2.34 12.45 31.26
C LEU A 35 3.19 11.78 30.16
N VAL A 36 4.39 11.33 30.53
CA VAL A 36 5.31 10.60 29.62
C VAL A 36 5.20 9.09 29.88
N TYR A 37 4.30 8.43 29.15
CA TYR A 37 4.15 6.98 29.16
C TYR A 37 4.47 6.40 27.78
N ALA A 38 4.59 5.07 27.68
CA ALA A 38 4.79 4.37 26.40
C ALA A 38 3.76 4.79 25.33
N LYS A 39 2.49 5.03 25.72
CA LYS A 39 1.43 5.53 24.83
C LYS A 39 1.69 6.92 24.24
N THR A 40 2.35 7.80 24.99
CA THR A 40 2.71 9.13 24.49
C THR A 40 3.76 9.03 23.38
N ILE A 41 4.67 8.07 23.47
CA ILE A 41 5.70 7.81 22.44
C ILE A 41 5.04 7.24 21.17
N GLU A 42 4.11 6.28 21.32
CA GLU A 42 3.32 5.74 20.19
C GLU A 42 2.57 6.85 19.44
N ILE A 43 1.85 7.72 20.16
CA ILE A 43 1.11 8.85 19.57
C ILE A 43 2.07 9.84 18.90
N GLY A 44 3.21 10.14 19.54
CA GLY A 44 4.21 11.05 18.99
C GLY A 44 4.80 10.55 17.67
N ALA A 45 5.10 9.26 17.55
CA ALA A 45 5.56 8.65 16.32
C ALA A 45 4.50 8.75 15.20
N PHE A 46 3.23 8.51 15.53
CA PHE A 46 2.14 8.62 14.57
C PHE A 46 1.88 10.07 14.12
N VAL A 47 1.96 11.04 15.03
CA VAL A 47 1.88 12.48 14.70
C VAL A 47 3.02 12.90 13.79
N LEU A 48 4.25 12.43 14.05
CA LEU A 48 5.40 12.73 13.19
C LEU A 48 5.20 12.16 11.78
N PHE A 49 4.73 10.91 11.67
CA PHE A 49 4.39 10.30 10.38
C PHE A 49 3.31 11.10 9.65
N LEU A 50 2.21 11.46 10.33
CA LEU A 50 1.14 12.28 9.77
C LEU A 50 1.60 13.69 9.37
N ALA A 51 2.56 14.28 10.08
CA ALA A 51 3.13 15.58 9.72
C ALA A 51 3.79 15.53 8.34
N TRP A 52 4.60 14.49 8.07
CA TRP A 52 5.21 14.27 6.77
C TRP A 52 4.17 13.92 5.69
N MET A 53 3.14 13.13 6.02
CA MET A 53 2.05 12.84 5.09
C MET A 53 1.24 14.11 4.74
N SER A 54 0.98 14.98 5.72
CA SER A 54 0.32 16.27 5.53
C SER A 54 1.17 17.20 4.64
N LEU A 55 2.50 17.19 4.83
CA LEU A 55 3.43 17.92 3.98
C LEU A 55 3.37 17.43 2.52
N LEU A 56 3.28 16.11 2.27
CA LEU A 56 3.09 15.56 0.93
C LEU A 56 1.79 16.08 0.29
N MET A 57 0.68 16.10 1.05
CA MET A 57 -0.60 16.59 0.54
C MET A 57 -0.57 18.10 0.24
N GLN A 58 0.06 18.92 1.07
CA GLN A 58 0.20 20.36 0.80
C GLN A 58 1.09 20.64 -0.41
N SER A 59 2.08 19.77 -0.65
CA SER A 59 2.99 19.89 -1.79
C SER A 59 2.31 19.62 -3.14
N LEU A 60 1.05 19.16 -3.18
CA LEU A 60 0.22 19.07 -4.38
C LEU A 60 0.03 20.42 -5.10
N ARG A 61 0.13 21.54 -4.37
CA ARG A 61 -0.05 22.89 -4.93
C ARG A 61 1.19 23.42 -5.65
N VAL A 62 2.35 22.81 -5.44
CA VAL A 62 3.60 23.24 -6.08
C VAL A 62 3.63 22.72 -7.52
N SER A 63 3.78 23.60 -8.51
CA SER A 63 3.66 23.26 -9.93
C SER A 63 4.62 22.17 -10.42
N PHE A 64 5.84 22.09 -9.86
CA PHE A 64 6.82 21.06 -10.22
C PHE A 64 6.52 19.69 -9.58
N LEU A 65 6.14 19.67 -8.29
CA LEU A 65 5.95 18.43 -7.53
C LEU A 65 4.51 17.88 -7.66
N GLY A 66 3.53 18.76 -7.84
CA GLY A 66 2.10 18.44 -7.85
C GLY A 66 1.69 17.48 -8.97
N ILE A 67 2.33 17.55 -10.15
CA ILE A 67 2.11 16.60 -11.26
C ILE A 67 2.38 15.17 -10.81
N TYR A 68 3.53 14.93 -10.18
CA TYR A 68 3.92 13.61 -9.74
C TYR A 68 3.00 13.10 -8.62
N LEU A 69 2.65 13.96 -7.66
CA LEU A 69 1.78 13.58 -6.54
C LEU A 69 0.33 13.31 -6.98
N VAL A 70 -0.23 14.10 -7.90
CA VAL A 70 -1.58 13.84 -8.44
C VAL A 70 -1.59 12.53 -9.22
N MET A 71 -0.57 12.27 -10.06
CA MET A 71 -0.46 10.99 -10.76
C MET A 71 -0.28 9.83 -9.77
N PHE A 72 0.54 9.99 -8.73
CA PHE A 72 0.75 8.98 -7.69
C PHE A 72 -0.54 8.64 -6.96
N MET A 73 -1.34 9.62 -6.55
CA MET A 73 -2.63 9.37 -5.90
C MET A 73 -3.61 8.64 -6.81
N GLN A 74 -3.60 8.95 -8.12
CA GLN A 74 -4.42 8.23 -9.11
C GLN A 74 -3.96 6.78 -9.27
N VAL A 75 -2.65 6.52 -9.36
CA VAL A 75 -2.10 5.16 -9.46
C VAL A 75 -2.29 4.38 -8.16
N LEU A 76 -2.14 5.00 -6.99
CA LEU A 76 -2.43 4.37 -5.71
C LEU A 76 -3.88 3.88 -5.67
N LYS A 77 -4.84 4.68 -6.13
CA LYS A 77 -6.25 4.29 -6.20
C LYS A 77 -6.45 3.07 -7.10
N THR A 78 -5.85 3.03 -8.29
CA THR A 78 -6.01 1.90 -9.22
C THR A 78 -5.34 0.64 -8.68
N VAL A 79 -4.14 0.76 -8.10
CA VAL A 79 -3.41 -0.36 -7.47
C VAL A 79 -4.17 -0.89 -6.26
N THR A 80 -4.70 -0.02 -5.38
CA THR A 80 -5.49 -0.46 -4.22
C THR A 80 -6.76 -1.19 -4.64
N GLN A 81 -7.47 -0.72 -5.67
CA GLN A 81 -8.64 -1.43 -6.21
C GLN A 81 -8.27 -2.80 -6.76
N CYS A 82 -7.16 -2.87 -7.50
CA CYS A 82 -6.66 -4.11 -8.07
C CYS A 82 -6.24 -5.12 -6.98
N LEU A 83 -5.50 -4.66 -5.96
CA LEU A 83 -5.08 -5.46 -4.82
C LEU A 83 -6.27 -5.95 -4.00
N ALA A 84 -7.34 -5.17 -3.87
CA ALA A 84 -8.57 -5.60 -3.20
C ALA A 84 -9.24 -6.78 -3.93
N VAL A 85 -9.25 -6.78 -5.28
CA VAL A 85 -9.76 -7.91 -6.07
C VAL A 85 -8.88 -9.14 -5.90
N PHE A 86 -7.56 -8.98 -5.96
CA PHE A 86 -6.61 -10.08 -5.79
C PHE A 86 -6.39 -10.49 -4.32
N SER A 87 -7.09 -9.87 -3.36
CA SER A 87 -6.96 -10.22 -1.95
C SER A 87 -7.33 -11.67 -1.65
N VAL A 88 -8.21 -12.26 -2.46
CA VAL A 88 -8.57 -13.69 -2.39
C VAL A 88 -7.35 -14.59 -2.56
N ILE A 89 -6.40 -14.21 -3.42
CA ILE A 89 -5.15 -14.98 -3.65
C ILE A 89 -4.32 -15.04 -2.35
N PHE A 90 -4.24 -13.95 -1.59
CA PHE A 90 -3.51 -13.94 -0.32
C PHE A 90 -4.14 -14.88 0.72
N ILE A 91 -5.47 -15.00 0.72
CA ILE A 91 -6.20 -15.91 1.60
C ILE A 91 -6.03 -17.36 1.14
N GLU A 92 -6.16 -17.59 -0.17
CA GLU A 92 -6.07 -18.91 -0.81
C GLU A 92 -4.72 -19.58 -0.56
N PHE A 93 -3.62 -18.83 -0.60
CA PHE A 93 -2.30 -19.37 -0.28
C PHE A 93 -1.95 -19.26 1.23
N GLY A 94 -2.56 -18.32 1.95
CA GLY A 94 -2.27 -18.05 3.37
C GLY A 94 -2.78 -19.13 4.31
N LEU A 95 -4.00 -19.60 4.09
CA LEU A 95 -4.60 -20.63 4.94
C LEU A 95 -3.93 -22.01 4.77
N PRO A 96 -3.62 -22.49 3.56
CA PRO A 96 -2.87 -23.74 3.39
C PRO A 96 -1.48 -23.67 4.02
N MET A 97 -0.76 -22.56 3.87
CA MET A 97 0.54 -22.37 4.55
C MET A 97 0.40 -22.37 6.06
N TYR A 98 -0.62 -21.69 6.60
CA TYR A 98 -0.94 -21.72 8.02
C TYR A 98 -1.13 -23.16 8.52
N VAL A 99 -1.93 -23.97 7.81
CA VAL A 99 -2.18 -25.37 8.20
C VAL A 99 -0.91 -26.22 8.10
N LEU A 100 -0.10 -26.02 7.07
CA LEU A 100 1.08 -26.84 6.77
C LEU A 100 2.25 -26.61 7.74
N TYR A 101 2.36 -25.38 8.25
CA TYR A 101 3.37 -25.00 9.26
C TYR A 101 2.85 -25.13 10.70
N ARG A 102 1.56 -25.43 10.91
CA ARG A 102 0.98 -25.57 12.25
C ARG A 102 1.38 -26.90 12.89
N VAL A 103 2.06 -26.81 14.03
CA VAL A 103 2.29 -27.97 14.90
C VAL A 103 0.99 -28.31 15.65
N PRO A 104 0.58 -29.60 15.72
CA PRO A 104 -0.63 -29.98 16.45
C PRO A 104 -0.46 -29.73 17.96
N ASP A 105 -1.42 -29.02 18.54
CA ASP A 105 -1.45 -28.74 19.97
C ASP A 105 -1.82 -30.02 20.75
N SER A 106 -0.86 -30.50 21.55
CA SER A 106 -1.02 -31.69 22.39
C SER A 106 -2.20 -31.64 23.36
N LYS A 107 -2.67 -30.44 23.68
CA LYS A 107 -3.78 -30.19 24.62
C LYS A 107 -5.18 -30.30 23.98
N LEU A 108 -5.28 -30.15 22.66
CA LEU A 108 -6.56 -30.19 21.92
C LEU A 108 -6.93 -31.62 21.48
N LEU A 109 -5.92 -32.44 21.22
CA LEU A 109 -6.07 -33.87 20.99
C LEU A 109 -6.07 -34.57 22.34
N ASN A 110 -7.24 -34.75 22.94
CA ASN A 110 -7.46 -35.62 24.12
C ASN A 110 -7.31 -37.11 23.71
N VAL A 111 -6.20 -37.42 23.02
CA VAL A 111 -5.92 -38.68 22.35
C VAL A 111 -5.10 -39.52 23.30
N THR A 112 -5.69 -40.63 23.71
CA THR A 112 -5.07 -41.67 24.55
C THR A 112 -3.96 -42.43 23.82
N ASP A 113 -3.95 -42.39 22.49
CA ASP A 113 -3.06 -43.19 21.64
C ASP A 113 -2.01 -42.30 20.94
N MET A 114 -0.92 -42.02 21.65
CA MET A 114 0.26 -41.31 21.14
C MET A 114 0.90 -42.01 19.91
N GLU A 115 0.58 -43.29 19.69
CA GLU A 115 1.11 -44.15 18.62
C GLU A 115 0.45 -43.89 17.25
N GLU A 116 -0.86 -43.58 17.21
CA GLU A 116 -1.54 -43.18 15.97
C GLU A 116 -1.13 -41.77 15.53
N MET A 117 -0.98 -40.86 16.50
CA MET A 117 -0.53 -39.51 16.22
C MET A 117 0.92 -39.48 15.70
N ALA A 118 1.79 -40.39 16.17
CA ALA A 118 3.15 -40.54 15.66
C ALA A 118 3.21 -41.07 14.22
N LYS A 119 2.19 -41.79 13.74
CA LYS A 119 2.09 -42.21 12.32
C LYS A 119 1.73 -41.04 11.40
N CYS A 120 0.76 -40.21 11.81
CA CYS A 120 0.33 -39.06 11.02
C CYS A 120 1.31 -37.88 11.13
N PHE A 121 2.01 -37.77 12.26
CA PHE A 121 3.00 -36.75 12.53
C PHE A 121 4.30 -37.44 12.99
N PRO A 122 5.18 -37.83 12.05
CA PRO A 122 6.41 -38.58 12.37
C PRO A 122 7.34 -37.85 13.35
N TYR A 123 7.08 -36.57 13.62
CA TYR A 123 7.89 -35.71 14.46
C TYR A 123 7.32 -35.36 15.84
N TYR A 124 6.04 -35.63 16.10
CA TYR A 124 5.38 -35.16 17.32
C TYR A 124 5.96 -35.75 18.61
N SER A 125 6.48 -36.99 18.56
CA SER A 125 7.10 -37.68 19.70
C SER A 125 8.30 -36.93 20.28
N ASN A 126 9.12 -36.29 19.44
CA ASN A 126 10.31 -35.55 19.83
C ASN A 126 10.00 -34.15 20.39
N PHE A 127 8.84 -33.58 20.05
CA PHE A 127 8.40 -32.26 20.53
C PHE A 127 7.95 -32.29 22.00
N LYS A 128 7.27 -33.36 22.41
CA LYS A 128 6.83 -33.55 23.80
C LYS A 128 8.02 -33.63 24.78
N GLN A 129 9.18 -34.13 24.32
CA GLN A 129 10.36 -34.30 25.17
C GLN A 129 11.19 -33.02 25.34
N ASN A 130 11.07 -32.05 24.41
CA ASN A 130 11.91 -30.84 24.36
C ASN A 130 11.16 -29.53 24.74
N SER A 131 9.98 -29.64 25.33
CA SER A 131 9.12 -28.50 25.69
C SER A 131 9.74 -27.54 26.73
N ASP A 132 10.85 -27.93 27.37
CA ASP A 132 11.48 -27.11 28.41
C ASP A 132 12.55 -26.12 27.89
N ASN A 133 12.99 -26.19 26.62
CA ASN A 133 14.02 -25.29 26.06
C ASN A 133 13.77 -24.94 24.57
N GLN A 134 12.66 -24.27 24.24
CA GLN A 134 12.31 -23.95 22.85
C GLN A 134 12.98 -22.68 22.28
N THR A 135 14.00 -22.87 21.45
CA THR A 135 14.31 -21.95 20.34
C THR A 135 13.57 -22.43 19.09
N THR A 136 12.28 -22.13 19.00
CA THR A 136 11.54 -22.27 17.73
C THR A 136 12.19 -21.37 16.69
N SER A 137 12.64 -21.94 15.56
CA SER A 137 13.20 -21.19 14.43
C SER A 137 12.22 -20.12 13.95
N MET A 138 12.76 -18.96 13.56
CA MET A 138 12.01 -17.73 13.29
C MET A 138 10.99 -17.92 12.14
N GLY A 139 11.25 -18.86 11.23
CA GLY A 139 10.35 -19.23 10.13
C GLY A 139 9.01 -19.84 10.57
N LEU A 140 8.98 -20.71 11.59
CA LEU A 140 7.75 -21.39 12.04
C LEU A 140 6.80 -20.46 12.80
N ARG A 141 7.34 -19.48 13.56
CA ARG A 141 6.52 -18.51 14.30
C ARG A 141 5.69 -17.63 13.38
N SER A 142 6.18 -17.37 12.17
CA SER A 142 5.53 -16.50 11.18
C SER A 142 4.19 -17.05 10.70
N PHE A 143 3.97 -18.37 10.79
CA PHE A 143 2.74 -19.04 10.38
C PHE A 143 1.89 -19.54 11.55
N ASN A 144 2.20 -19.16 12.80
CA ASN A 144 1.44 -19.64 13.97
C ASN A 144 0.06 -19.00 14.11
N ASN A 145 -0.16 -17.82 13.52
CA ASN A 145 -1.46 -17.16 13.44
C ASN A 145 -1.89 -17.05 11.99
N PRO A 146 -3.19 -17.25 11.66
CA PRO A 146 -3.67 -17.12 10.29
C PRO A 146 -3.44 -15.70 9.74
N PHE A 147 -3.51 -14.69 10.60
CA PHE A 147 -3.23 -13.31 10.24
C PHE A 147 -1.76 -13.06 9.90
N HIS A 148 -0.82 -13.67 10.63
CA HIS A 148 0.61 -13.57 10.32
C HIS A 148 0.95 -14.32 9.03
N ALA A 149 0.30 -15.46 8.77
CA ALA A 149 0.44 -16.20 7.52
C ALA A 149 0.03 -15.37 6.30
N ILE A 150 -1.12 -14.69 6.37
CA ILE A 150 -1.58 -13.79 5.30
C ILE A 150 -0.59 -12.62 5.11
N PHE A 151 -0.17 -11.97 6.20
CA PHE A 151 0.83 -10.90 6.10
C PHE A 151 2.16 -11.37 5.54
N ARG A 152 2.60 -12.58 5.85
CA ARG A 152 3.83 -13.16 5.31
C ARG A 152 3.75 -13.31 3.79
N ILE A 153 2.58 -13.58 3.23
CA ILE A 153 2.39 -13.62 1.77
C ILE A 153 2.47 -12.22 1.15
N VAL A 154 2.04 -11.18 1.85
CA VAL A 154 2.26 -9.79 1.40
C VAL A 154 3.76 -9.45 1.36
N PHE A 155 4.56 -9.95 2.31
CA PHE A 155 6.03 -9.82 2.21
C PHE A 155 6.60 -10.63 1.04
N PHE A 156 6.07 -11.81 0.77
CA PHE A 156 6.42 -12.55 -0.43
C PHE A 156 6.11 -11.74 -1.70
N MET A 157 4.98 -11.03 -1.78
CA MET A 157 4.64 -10.12 -2.88
C MET A 157 5.70 -9.03 -3.14
N MET A 158 6.36 -8.54 -2.09
CA MET A 158 7.47 -7.58 -2.23
C MET A 158 8.76 -8.22 -2.74
N GLY A 159 8.81 -9.56 -2.86
CA GLY A 159 9.99 -10.33 -3.19
C GLY A 159 10.87 -10.66 -1.98
N GLU A 160 10.44 -10.29 -0.77
CA GLU A 160 11.15 -10.60 0.47
C GLU A 160 10.73 -11.99 0.96
N TYR A 161 11.54 -13.00 0.63
CA TYR A 161 11.47 -14.31 1.26
C TYR A 161 12.78 -14.57 2.00
N ASP A 162 12.69 -14.89 3.30
CA ASP A 162 13.87 -15.32 4.06
C ASP A 162 14.25 -16.73 3.61
N SER A 163 15.00 -16.80 2.51
CA SER A 163 15.37 -18.04 1.82
C SER A 163 16.06 -19.02 2.76
N ASN A 164 16.92 -18.49 3.64
CA ASN A 164 17.71 -19.30 4.55
C ASN A 164 16.84 -19.97 5.61
N GLU A 165 15.91 -19.25 6.22
CA GLU A 165 15.08 -19.77 7.33
C GLU A 165 13.85 -20.53 6.85
N THR A 166 13.37 -20.24 5.63
CA THR A 166 12.09 -20.79 5.12
C THR A 166 12.31 -21.97 4.18
N ILE A 167 13.44 -22.00 3.45
CA ILE A 167 13.72 -22.98 2.40
C ILE A 167 15.02 -23.75 2.67
N PHE A 168 16.16 -23.08 2.89
CA PHE A 168 17.46 -23.78 2.92
C PHE A 168 17.73 -24.52 4.24
N SER A 169 17.54 -23.89 5.40
CA SER A 169 17.72 -24.57 6.69
C SER A 169 16.82 -25.80 6.87
N PRO A 170 15.53 -25.81 6.48
CA PRO A 170 14.73 -27.05 6.53
C PRO A 170 15.16 -28.12 5.53
N LEU A 171 15.81 -27.75 4.43
CA LEU A 171 16.30 -28.71 3.43
C LEU A 171 17.65 -29.32 3.82
N GLU A 172 18.51 -28.56 4.49
CA GLU A 172 19.86 -28.97 4.85
C GLU A 172 19.91 -29.75 6.16
N ASP A 173 19.17 -29.30 7.19
CA ASP A 173 19.21 -29.97 8.50
C ASP A 173 18.48 -31.31 8.52
N SER A 174 17.64 -31.63 7.51
CA SER A 174 16.74 -32.80 7.51
C SER A 174 15.94 -33.00 8.81
N ASP A 175 15.89 -31.96 9.64
CA ASP A 175 15.32 -31.98 10.98
C ASP A 175 13.83 -31.69 10.84
N PRO A 176 12.95 -32.62 11.29
CA PRO A 176 11.53 -32.44 11.06
C PRO A 176 10.89 -31.39 12.00
N LYS A 177 11.72 -30.69 12.81
CA LYS A 177 11.38 -29.47 13.57
C LYS A 177 11.06 -28.29 12.67
N THR A 178 11.72 -28.20 11.52
CA THR A 178 11.72 -27.01 10.67
C THR A 178 10.64 -27.10 9.58
N MET A 179 10.27 -28.33 9.16
CA MET A 179 9.24 -28.54 8.14
C MET A 179 8.60 -29.94 8.26
N GLN A 180 7.30 -30.01 8.57
CA GLN A 180 6.60 -31.29 8.76
C GLN A 180 6.31 -32.04 7.46
N PHE A 181 5.99 -31.29 6.39
CA PHE A 181 5.53 -31.82 5.11
C PHE A 181 6.34 -31.25 3.93
N PRO A 182 7.62 -31.63 3.77
CA PRO A 182 8.55 -30.91 2.90
C PRO A 182 8.13 -30.86 1.43
N ILE A 183 7.65 -31.97 0.88
CA ILE A 183 7.25 -32.06 -0.54
C ILE A 183 6.08 -31.11 -0.83
N MET A 184 5.03 -31.15 -0.01
CA MET A 184 3.83 -30.31 -0.21
C MET A 184 4.16 -28.83 -0.04
N THR A 185 4.99 -28.49 0.96
CA THR A 185 5.34 -27.10 1.21
C THR A 185 6.20 -26.52 0.09
N ILE A 186 7.21 -27.25 -0.38
CA ILE A 186 8.06 -26.79 -1.50
C ILE A 186 7.22 -26.58 -2.76
N LEU A 187 6.32 -27.51 -3.07
CA LEU A 187 5.41 -27.38 -4.22
C LEU A 187 4.56 -26.10 -4.09
N LEU A 188 3.93 -25.88 -2.93
CA LEU A 188 3.09 -24.71 -2.71
C LEU A 188 3.89 -23.40 -2.71
N ILE A 189 5.14 -23.41 -2.22
CA ILE A 189 6.07 -22.27 -2.33
C ILE A 189 6.39 -21.97 -3.80
N ILE A 190 6.69 -22.98 -4.62
CA ILE A 190 7.02 -22.76 -6.05
C ILE A 190 5.82 -22.14 -6.79
N ILE A 191 4.62 -22.69 -6.59
CA ILE A 191 3.39 -22.15 -7.20
C ILE A 191 3.12 -20.72 -6.70
N LEU A 192 3.34 -20.46 -5.42
CA LEU A 192 3.18 -19.14 -4.81
C LEU A 192 4.17 -18.12 -5.40
N LEU A 193 5.44 -18.48 -5.56
CA LEU A 193 6.45 -17.63 -6.18
C LEU A 193 6.09 -17.32 -7.64
N LEU A 194 5.62 -18.30 -8.41
CA LEU A 194 5.17 -18.05 -9.78
C LEU A 194 3.95 -17.11 -9.79
N THR A 195 2.95 -17.38 -8.96
CA THR A 195 1.67 -16.65 -8.98
C THR A 195 1.83 -15.23 -8.45
N VAL A 196 2.38 -15.05 -7.25
CA VAL A 196 2.43 -13.73 -6.61
C VAL A 196 3.58 -12.89 -7.17
N GLN A 197 4.77 -13.48 -7.39
CA GLN A 197 5.97 -12.67 -7.71
C GLN A 197 6.12 -12.46 -9.21
N VAL A 198 5.72 -13.44 -10.02
CA VAL A 198 5.81 -13.31 -11.48
C VAL A 198 4.48 -12.83 -12.06
N VAL A 199 3.36 -13.49 -11.78
CA VAL A 199 2.09 -13.14 -12.43
C VAL A 199 1.50 -11.84 -11.84
N LEU A 200 1.32 -11.77 -10.52
CA LEU A 200 0.60 -10.67 -9.89
C LEU A 200 1.38 -9.36 -9.92
N VAL A 201 2.69 -9.35 -9.62
CA VAL A 201 3.51 -8.12 -9.73
C VAL A 201 3.58 -7.62 -11.17
N ASN A 202 3.79 -8.49 -12.16
CA ASN A 202 3.82 -8.06 -13.57
C ASN A 202 2.46 -7.56 -14.06
N LEU A 203 1.36 -8.14 -13.56
CA LEU A 203 0.02 -7.64 -13.85
C LEU A 203 -0.20 -6.24 -13.25
N LEU A 204 0.21 -6.01 -11.99
CA LEU A 204 0.08 -4.71 -11.35
C LEU A 204 0.93 -3.64 -12.04
N ILE A 205 2.16 -3.99 -12.44
CA ILE A 205 3.03 -3.11 -13.23
C ILE A 205 2.40 -2.84 -14.60
N GLY A 206 1.87 -3.88 -15.27
CA GLY A 206 1.22 -3.78 -16.57
C GLY A 206 -0.01 -2.86 -16.55
N LEU A 207 -0.84 -2.96 -15.51
CA LEU A 207 -1.99 -2.07 -15.29
C LEU A 207 -1.54 -0.64 -15.01
N ALA A 208 -0.56 -0.45 -14.12
CA ALA A 208 -0.04 0.88 -13.78
C ALA A 208 0.58 1.58 -15.00
N VAL A 209 1.34 0.85 -15.82
CA VAL A 209 1.98 1.38 -17.04
C VAL A 209 0.97 1.58 -18.16
N GLY A 210 -0.05 0.73 -18.28
CA GLY A 210 -1.14 0.90 -19.24
C GLY A 210 -1.96 2.17 -18.99
N ASP A 211 -2.26 2.46 -17.71
CA ASP A 211 -3.08 3.61 -17.32
C ASP A 211 -2.30 4.93 -17.24
N ILE A 212 -0.96 4.89 -17.17
CA ILE A 212 -0.13 6.07 -16.87
C ILE A 212 -0.33 7.22 -17.87
N GLY A 213 -0.59 6.89 -19.14
CA GLY A 213 -0.80 7.89 -20.20
C GLY A 213 -2.11 8.68 -20.03
N ALA A 214 -3.19 7.99 -19.68
CA ALA A 214 -4.48 8.61 -19.39
C ALA A 214 -4.43 9.40 -18.08
N VAL A 215 -3.82 8.83 -17.04
CA VAL A 215 -3.55 9.46 -15.74
C VAL A 215 -2.77 10.77 -15.91
N ARG A 216 -1.73 10.78 -16.75
CA ARG A 216 -0.92 11.99 -17.01
C ARG A 216 -1.74 13.12 -17.63
N LYS A 217 -2.60 12.81 -18.62
CA LYS A 217 -3.46 13.81 -19.27
C LYS A 217 -4.46 14.39 -18.28
N THR A 218 -5.11 13.53 -17.50
CA THR A 218 -6.08 13.91 -16.47
C THR A 218 -5.42 14.74 -15.36
N ALA A 219 -4.25 14.33 -14.87
CA ALA A 219 -3.50 15.07 -13.86
C ALA A 219 -3.10 16.48 -14.33
N SER A 220 -2.69 16.62 -15.59
CA SER A 220 -2.32 17.92 -16.17
C SER A 220 -3.50 18.91 -16.16
N ILE A 221 -4.70 18.44 -16.50
CA ILE A 221 -5.93 19.24 -16.47
C ILE A 221 -6.32 19.57 -15.03
N GLN A 222 -6.28 18.58 -14.13
CA GLN A 222 -6.62 18.76 -12.73
C GLN A 222 -5.73 19.81 -12.06
N LEU A 223 -4.44 19.85 -12.39
CA LEU A 223 -3.52 20.82 -11.79
C LEU A 223 -3.76 22.24 -12.24
N ILE A 224 -4.04 22.46 -13.53
CA ILE A 224 -4.43 23.79 -14.02
C ILE A 224 -5.74 24.20 -13.34
N GLY A 225 -6.71 23.27 -13.23
CA GLY A 225 -7.96 23.52 -12.52
C GLY A 225 -7.74 23.90 -11.05
N GLN A 226 -6.86 23.18 -10.34
CA GLN A 226 -6.49 23.49 -8.96
C GLN A 226 -5.81 24.85 -8.83
N GLN A 227 -4.92 25.22 -9.76
CA GLN A 227 -4.27 26.53 -9.76
C GLN A 227 -5.29 27.67 -9.99
N VAL A 228 -6.20 27.49 -10.94
CA VAL A 228 -7.27 28.47 -11.22
C VAL A 228 -8.21 28.59 -10.02
N ALA A 229 -8.67 27.48 -9.45
CA ALA A 229 -9.55 27.49 -8.29
C ALA A 229 -8.87 28.11 -7.06
N TRP A 230 -7.57 27.85 -6.86
CA TRP A 230 -6.81 28.48 -5.79
C TRP A 230 -6.65 29.99 -6.00
N LEU A 231 -6.35 30.41 -7.23
CA LEU A 231 -6.25 31.83 -7.58
C LEU A 231 -7.58 32.56 -7.40
N ASP A 232 -8.68 31.96 -7.87
CA ASP A 232 -10.05 32.47 -7.70
C ASP A 232 -10.45 32.56 -6.22
N GLY A 233 -10.05 31.59 -5.40
CA GLY A 233 -10.27 31.64 -3.95
C GLY A 233 -9.38 32.65 -3.20
N LEU A 234 -8.23 33.03 -3.78
CA LEU A 234 -7.32 34.02 -3.22
C LEU A 234 -7.65 35.45 -3.62
N GLU A 235 -8.07 35.67 -4.87
CA GLU A 235 -8.41 36.98 -5.41
C GLU A 235 -9.32 37.82 -4.49
N PRO A 236 -10.43 37.29 -3.93
CA PRO A 236 -11.30 38.06 -3.05
C PRO A 236 -10.72 38.26 -1.63
N LYS A 237 -9.73 37.46 -1.22
CA LYS A 237 -9.06 37.56 0.10
C LYS A 237 -7.83 38.47 0.05
N PHE A 238 -7.37 38.84 -1.14
CA PHE A 238 -6.17 39.63 -1.31
C PHE A 238 -6.43 41.11 -0.98
N PRO A 239 -5.56 41.78 -0.20
CA PRO A 239 -5.72 43.19 0.10
C PRO A 239 -5.70 44.05 -1.17
N ARG A 240 -6.68 44.96 -1.33
CA ARG A 240 -6.85 45.79 -2.54
C ARG A 240 -5.60 46.60 -2.91
N TRP A 241 -4.91 47.14 -1.90
CA TRP A 241 -3.68 47.92 -2.11
C TRP A 241 -2.55 47.12 -2.79
N MET A 242 -2.52 45.80 -2.62
CA MET A 242 -1.54 44.92 -3.24
C MET A 242 -2.06 44.41 -4.59
N TYR A 243 -3.37 44.16 -4.70
CA TYR A 243 -4.03 43.77 -5.95
C TYR A 243 -3.80 44.83 -7.03
N ASP A 244 -4.11 46.09 -6.72
CA ASP A 244 -4.03 47.22 -7.65
C ASP A 244 -2.59 47.50 -8.12
N ARG A 245 -1.58 47.08 -7.34
CA ARG A 245 -0.15 47.24 -7.66
C ARG A 245 0.40 46.11 -8.55
N ILE A 246 -0.18 44.91 -8.46
CA ILE A 246 0.32 43.70 -9.15
C ILE A 246 -0.50 43.41 -10.41
N TYR A 247 -1.80 43.72 -10.39
CA TYR A 247 -2.69 43.45 -11.50
C TYR A 247 -2.32 44.27 -12.74
N THR A 248 -2.05 43.57 -13.85
CA THR A 248 -1.82 44.19 -15.16
C THR A 248 -2.78 43.56 -16.16
N ALA A 249 -3.78 44.30 -16.61
CA ALA A 249 -4.75 43.85 -17.62
C ALA A 249 -4.09 43.85 -19.01
N LYS A 250 -3.39 42.76 -19.35
CA LYS A 250 -2.84 42.57 -20.70
C LYS A 250 -3.41 41.29 -21.30
N TYR A 251 -4.35 41.44 -22.22
CA TYR A 251 -4.96 40.32 -22.94
C TYR A 251 -4.13 40.03 -24.19
N THR A 252 -3.57 38.82 -24.28
CA THR A 252 -2.95 38.33 -25.52
C THR A 252 -3.89 37.28 -26.11
N GLU A 253 -4.60 37.60 -27.20
CA GLU A 253 -5.38 36.60 -27.94
C GLU A 253 -4.42 35.56 -28.53
N THR A 254 -4.29 34.42 -27.88
CA THR A 254 -3.60 33.26 -28.45
C THR A 254 -4.60 32.44 -29.26
N ARG A 255 -4.90 32.85 -30.50
CA ARG A 255 -5.51 31.93 -31.48
C ARG A 255 -4.54 30.78 -31.70
N LYS A 256 -4.84 29.58 -31.18
CA LYS A 256 -4.18 28.36 -31.64
C LYS A 256 -4.41 28.24 -33.15
N PRO A 257 -3.36 28.18 -33.99
CA PRO A 257 -3.56 28.08 -35.43
C PRO A 257 -4.17 26.72 -35.77
N ILE A 258 -5.44 26.75 -36.17
CA ILE A 258 -6.27 25.60 -36.64
C ILE A 258 -5.53 24.76 -37.71
N ARG A 259 -4.59 25.38 -38.43
CA ARG A 259 -3.79 24.78 -39.50
C ARG A 259 -2.95 23.56 -39.06
N LYS A 260 -2.50 23.47 -37.79
CA LYS A 260 -1.76 22.28 -37.32
C LYS A 260 -2.68 21.09 -37.00
N GLN A 261 -3.93 21.32 -36.61
CA GLN A 261 -4.89 20.24 -36.38
C GLN A 261 -5.46 19.66 -37.68
N GLN A 262 -5.67 20.50 -38.70
CA GLN A 262 -6.09 20.02 -40.03
C GLN A 262 -4.99 19.22 -40.74
N GLN A 263 -3.70 19.54 -40.53
CA GLN A 263 -2.60 18.76 -41.13
C GLN A 263 -2.45 17.37 -40.51
N SER A 264 -2.64 17.22 -39.19
CA SER A 264 -2.65 15.91 -38.53
C SER A 264 -3.88 15.06 -38.90
N ALA A 265 -5.03 15.69 -39.12
CA ALA A 265 -6.25 15.00 -39.56
C ALA A 265 -6.17 14.55 -41.03
N ASN A 266 -5.61 15.37 -41.93
CA ASN A 266 -5.42 15.01 -43.34
C ASN A 266 -4.34 13.94 -43.56
N GLN A 267 -3.32 13.87 -42.70
CA GLN A 267 -2.32 12.79 -42.76
C GLN A 267 -2.91 11.42 -42.39
N ASN A 268 -3.78 11.36 -41.37
CA ASN A 268 -4.46 10.11 -41.01
C ASN A 268 -5.51 9.67 -42.05
N TYR A 269 -6.21 10.61 -42.69
CA TYR A 269 -7.17 10.29 -43.75
C TYR A 269 -6.51 9.79 -45.05
N SER A 270 -5.26 10.21 -45.31
CA SER A 270 -4.53 9.80 -46.52
C SER A 270 -3.95 8.38 -46.41
N SER A 271 -3.68 7.89 -45.20
CA SER A 271 -3.19 6.52 -44.94
C SER A 271 -4.28 5.44 -44.98
N ASP A 272 -5.55 5.81 -44.70
CA ASP A 272 -6.68 4.88 -44.72
C ASP A 272 -7.27 4.66 -46.13
N VAL A 273 -6.96 5.52 -47.10
CA VAL A 273 -7.42 5.40 -48.50
C VAL A 273 -6.39 4.67 -49.38
N SER A 274 -5.16 4.49 -48.89
CA SER A 274 -4.06 3.83 -49.61
C SER A 274 -3.70 2.42 -49.10
N SER A 275 -4.59 1.79 -48.32
CA SER A 275 -4.46 0.41 -47.83
C SER A 275 -5.61 -0.47 -48.31
#